data_AF-G3ADA7-F1
#
_entry.id   AF-G3ADA7-F1
#
_cell.length_a   1.000
_cell.length_b   1.000
_cell.length_c   1.000
_cell.angle_alpha   90.00
_cell.angle_beta   90.00
_cell.angle_gamma   90.00
#
_symmetry.space_group_name_H-M   'P 1'
#
loop_
_entity.id
_entity.type
_entity.pdbx_description
1 polymer ?
#
loop_
_entity_poly.entity_id
_entity_poly.type
_entity_poly.pdbx_seq_one_letter_code
_entity_poly.pdbx_strand_id
1 'polypeptide(L)'
;YVGQEKLVNQASWSTIAFANDWGMAPRQQNTPSFHYAHSDQWRYERGFTAYDTLPTRDGHKPAGHTIDMQVDAVRRGWLPFFPQFNRSSLAVAQEAAASGAQSDSEVIQYVVDQLKQSKLGFAVEDPDAPENWPRVWFIWRGNAIGSSAKGHEFFLRHYLGT
;
A
#
# COMPACT_ATOMS: atom_id res chain seq x y z
N TYR A 1 -18.58 21.99 -3.44
CA TYR A 1 -17.22 22.22 -3.98
C TYR A 1 -16.21 21.96 -2.87
N VAL A 2 -15.13 21.24 -3.17
CA VAL A 2 -14.04 20.91 -2.22
C VAL A 2 -12.71 21.48 -2.74
N GLY A 3 -11.66 20.67 -2.92
CA GLY A 3 -10.43 21.07 -3.61
C GLY A 3 -10.59 21.20 -5.13
N GLN A 4 -9.54 21.73 -5.78
CA GLN A 4 -9.43 21.86 -7.24
C GLN A 4 -8.99 20.51 -7.87
N GLU A 5 -9.84 19.49 -7.81
CA GLU A 5 -9.51 18.16 -8.37
C GLU A 5 -9.56 18.11 -9.90
N LYS A 6 -10.41 18.94 -10.51
CA LYS A 6 -10.73 18.85 -11.94
C LYS A 6 -9.57 19.32 -12.81
N LEU A 7 -8.70 18.39 -13.16
CA LEU A 7 -7.68 18.59 -14.20
C LEU A 7 -8.31 18.32 -15.57
N VAL A 8 -8.64 19.40 -16.29
CA VAL A 8 -9.40 19.32 -17.56
C VAL A 8 -8.72 18.45 -18.61
N ASN A 9 -7.39 18.52 -18.71
CA ASN A 9 -6.58 17.79 -19.69
C ASN A 9 -5.96 16.51 -19.10
N GLN A 10 -6.77 15.68 -18.44
CA GLN A 10 -6.29 14.52 -17.67
C GLN A 10 -5.44 13.55 -18.49
N ALA A 11 -5.85 13.24 -19.72
CA ALA A 11 -5.18 12.23 -20.55
C ALA A 11 -3.76 12.63 -20.97
N SER A 12 -3.54 13.89 -21.38
CA SER A 12 -2.21 14.36 -21.78
C SER A 12 -1.30 14.59 -20.58
N TRP A 13 -1.86 15.12 -19.49
CA TRP A 13 -1.12 15.29 -18.24
C TRP A 13 -0.66 13.94 -17.67
N SER A 14 -1.55 12.94 -17.59
CA SER A 14 -1.23 11.66 -16.96
C SER A 14 -0.15 10.89 -17.74
N THR A 15 -0.11 11.04 -19.06
CA THR A 15 0.95 10.46 -19.89
C THR A 15 2.33 10.92 -19.46
N ILE A 16 2.51 12.23 -19.26
CA ILE A 16 3.79 12.80 -18.83
C ILE A 16 4.03 12.57 -17.34
N ALA A 17 3.02 12.82 -16.50
CA ALA A 17 3.16 12.78 -15.04
C ALA A 17 3.52 11.39 -14.49
N PHE A 18 3.10 10.34 -15.20
CA PHE A 18 3.34 8.95 -14.82
C PHE A 18 4.28 8.21 -15.78
N ALA A 19 4.93 8.93 -16.71
CA ALA A 19 5.83 8.37 -17.72
C ALA A 19 5.19 7.24 -18.57
N ASN A 20 3.89 7.33 -18.85
CA ASN A 20 3.21 6.31 -19.67
C ASN A 20 3.68 6.32 -21.13
N ASP A 21 4.28 7.42 -21.60
CA ASP A 21 4.94 7.51 -22.90
C ASP A 21 6.14 6.55 -23.04
N TRP A 22 6.71 6.11 -21.92
CA TRP A 22 7.78 5.09 -21.87
C TRP A 22 7.24 3.66 -21.75
N GLY A 23 5.92 3.47 -21.65
CA GLY A 23 5.28 2.14 -21.57
C GLY A 23 5.38 1.46 -20.20
N MET A 24 5.77 2.17 -19.15
CA MET A 24 5.84 1.62 -17.78
C MET A 24 4.52 1.83 -17.03
N ALA A 25 4.04 0.80 -16.33
CA ALA A 25 2.87 0.94 -15.47
C ALA A 25 3.25 1.69 -14.17
N PRO A 26 2.59 2.82 -13.84
CA PRO A 26 2.90 3.58 -12.64
C PRO A 26 2.40 2.89 -11.37
N ARG A 27 3.13 3.10 -10.27
CA ARG A 27 2.76 2.61 -8.93
C ARG A 27 1.93 3.67 -8.20
N GLN A 28 0.63 3.68 -8.45
CA GLN A 28 -0.30 4.57 -7.74
C GLN A 28 -0.67 3.97 -6.38
N GLN A 29 -0.66 4.79 -5.34
CA GLN A 29 -0.99 4.38 -3.97
C GLN A 29 -2.06 5.29 -3.39
N ASN A 30 -3.05 4.70 -2.71
CA ASN A 30 -4.03 5.50 -1.97
C ASN A 30 -3.42 5.96 -0.64
N THR A 31 -3.27 7.27 -0.49
CA THR A 31 -2.53 7.88 0.62
C THR A 31 -3.13 7.62 2.01
N PRO A 32 -4.47 7.53 2.21
CA PRO A 32 -5.04 7.22 3.51
C PRO A 32 -4.54 5.89 4.09
N SER A 33 -4.58 4.80 3.31
CA SER A 33 -4.07 3.49 3.77
C SER A 33 -2.56 3.50 3.97
N PHE A 34 -1.82 4.18 3.09
CA PHE A 34 -0.37 4.31 3.20
C PHE A 34 0.05 4.99 4.52
N HIS A 35 -0.57 6.12 4.86
CA HIS A 35 -0.25 6.82 6.10
C HIS A 35 -0.78 6.09 7.32
N TYR A 36 -1.97 5.51 7.27
CA TYR A 36 -2.51 4.72 8.36
C TYR A 36 -1.58 3.55 8.74
N ALA A 37 -1.02 2.85 7.74
CA ALA A 37 -0.06 1.78 7.95
C ALA A 37 1.30 2.30 8.46
N HIS A 38 1.96 3.19 7.71
CA HIS A 38 3.37 3.52 7.99
C HIS A 38 3.59 4.65 9.01
N SER A 39 2.54 5.34 9.45
CA SER A 39 2.63 6.22 10.64
C SER A 39 2.12 5.51 11.90
N ASP A 40 1.96 4.18 11.87
CA ASP A 40 1.56 3.35 13.01
C ASP A 40 0.22 3.74 13.67
N GLN A 41 -0.61 4.54 12.99
CA GLN A 41 -1.91 4.96 13.54
C GLN A 41 -2.80 3.77 13.86
N TRP A 42 -2.67 2.69 13.06
CA TRP A 42 -3.36 1.43 13.27
C TRP A 42 -3.09 0.83 14.66
N ARG A 43 -1.89 1.00 15.23
CA ARG A 43 -1.53 0.45 16.56
C ARG A 43 -2.35 1.05 17.71
N TYR A 44 -3.00 2.19 17.48
CA TYR A 44 -3.78 2.92 18.48
C TYR A 44 -5.29 2.74 18.30
N GLU A 45 -5.70 1.97 17.29
CA GLU A 45 -7.09 1.64 17.06
C GLU A 45 -7.55 0.46 17.93
N ARG A 46 -8.84 0.39 18.22
CA ARG A 46 -9.47 -0.64 19.06
C ARG A 46 -10.25 -1.68 18.25
N GLY A 47 -10.09 -1.67 16.93
CA GLY A 47 -10.92 -2.42 15.98
C GLY A 47 -12.22 -1.71 15.62
N PHE A 48 -12.80 -2.06 14.47
CA PHE A 48 -13.94 -1.33 13.89
C PHE A 48 -15.23 -1.46 14.73
N THR A 49 -15.42 -2.56 15.46
CA THR A 49 -16.60 -2.76 16.33
C THR A 49 -16.58 -1.92 17.60
N ALA A 50 -15.45 -1.30 17.94
CA ALA A 50 -15.37 -0.35 19.05
C ALA A 50 -16.06 0.99 18.71
N TYR A 51 -16.25 1.29 17.43
CA TYR A 51 -16.79 2.57 16.94
C TYR A 51 -18.11 2.39 16.20
N ASP A 52 -18.25 1.29 15.46
CA ASP A 52 -19.38 1.05 14.57
C ASP A 52 -20.22 -0.15 15.02
N THR A 53 -21.54 -0.03 14.88
CA THR A 53 -22.45 -1.16 15.04
C THR A 53 -22.69 -1.81 13.69
N LEU A 54 -22.18 -3.03 13.52
CA LEU A 54 -22.30 -3.77 12.26
C LEU A 54 -23.50 -4.72 12.27
N PRO A 55 -24.16 -4.93 11.11
CA PRO A 55 -25.24 -5.89 11.00
C PRO A 55 -24.73 -7.31 11.26
N THR A 56 -25.51 -8.08 12.02
CA THR A 56 -25.24 -9.50 12.27
C THR A 56 -25.84 -10.34 11.16
N ARG A 57 -25.08 -11.28 10.58
CA ARG A 57 -25.60 -12.25 9.60
C ARG A 57 -25.38 -13.67 10.12
N ASP A 58 -26.42 -14.51 10.11
CA ASP A 58 -26.35 -15.92 10.52
C ASP A 58 -25.77 -16.14 11.94
N GLY A 59 -26.01 -15.20 12.85
CA GLY A 59 -25.44 -15.22 14.22
C GLY A 59 -23.97 -14.83 14.32
N HIS A 60 -23.30 -14.55 13.20
CA HIS A 60 -21.93 -14.07 13.17
C HIS A 60 -21.91 -12.54 13.35
N LYS A 61 -21.26 -12.09 14.43
CA LYS A 61 -20.92 -10.68 14.65
C LYS A 61 -19.55 -10.42 14.03
N PRO A 62 -19.44 -9.55 13.01
CA PRO A 62 -18.14 -9.18 12.46
C PRO A 62 -17.27 -8.59 13.57
N ALA A 63 -16.00 -8.98 13.64
CA ALA A 63 -15.00 -8.43 14.55
C ALA A 63 -13.64 -8.48 13.85
N GLY A 64 -12.71 -7.62 14.28
CA GLY A 64 -11.37 -7.55 13.69
C GLY A 64 -10.78 -6.14 13.73
N HIS A 65 -9.58 -6.01 13.17
CA HIS A 65 -8.90 -4.73 13.04
C HIS A 65 -9.12 -4.12 11.65
N THR A 66 -9.17 -2.80 11.56
CA THR A 66 -9.30 -2.13 10.24
C THR A 66 -8.10 -2.41 9.34
N ILE A 67 -6.90 -2.54 9.91
CA ILE A 67 -5.70 -2.94 9.15
C ILE A 67 -5.83 -4.36 8.54
N ASP A 68 -6.52 -5.29 9.18
CA ASP A 68 -6.70 -6.65 8.64
C ASP A 68 -7.54 -6.58 7.35
N MET A 69 -8.54 -5.70 7.32
CA MET A 69 -9.34 -5.45 6.11
C MET A 69 -8.50 -4.83 4.99
N GLN A 70 -7.52 -3.99 5.33
CA GLN A 70 -6.56 -3.45 4.36
C GLN A 70 -5.68 -4.58 3.78
N VAL A 71 -5.16 -5.48 4.62
CA VAL A 71 -4.37 -6.65 4.16
C VAL A 71 -5.20 -7.51 3.21
N ASP A 72 -6.45 -7.82 3.58
CA ASP A 72 -7.36 -8.59 2.73
C ASP A 72 -7.66 -7.91 1.40
N ALA A 73 -7.90 -6.59 1.41
CA ALA A 73 -8.15 -5.82 0.21
C ALA A 73 -6.94 -5.82 -0.73
N VAL A 74 -5.72 -5.72 -0.20
CA VAL A 74 -4.48 -5.78 -0.99
C VAL A 74 -4.28 -7.15 -1.60
N ARG A 75 -4.43 -8.23 -0.81
CA ARG A 75 -4.30 -9.62 -1.28
C ARG A 75 -5.29 -9.96 -2.39
N ARG A 76 -6.48 -9.36 -2.38
CA ARG A 76 -7.53 -9.56 -3.40
C ARG A 76 -7.42 -8.63 -4.59
N GLY A 77 -6.43 -7.73 -4.61
CA GLY A 77 -6.24 -6.75 -5.69
C GLY A 77 -7.28 -5.63 -5.69
N TRP A 78 -7.98 -5.39 -4.58
CA TRP A 78 -8.97 -4.32 -4.45
C TRP A 78 -8.30 -2.96 -4.21
N LEU A 79 -7.19 -2.95 -3.48
CA LEU A 79 -6.41 -1.75 -3.18
C LEU A 79 -4.92 -1.97 -3.51
N PRO A 80 -4.21 -0.92 -3.98
CA PRO A 80 -2.77 -0.97 -4.11
C PRO A 80 -2.09 -0.93 -2.72
N PHE A 81 -0.83 -1.37 -2.66
CA PHE A 81 0.04 -1.13 -1.52
C PHE A 81 1.51 -1.15 -1.93
N PHE A 82 2.27 -0.16 -1.47
CA PHE A 82 3.69 -0.01 -1.77
C PHE A 82 4.46 0.43 -0.51
N PRO A 83 5.55 -0.26 -0.11
CA PRO A 83 6.20 -1.42 -0.75
C PRO A 83 5.25 -2.62 -0.98
N GLN A 84 5.43 -3.37 -2.07
CA GLN A 84 4.44 -4.38 -2.47
C GLN A 84 4.67 -5.72 -1.77
N PHE A 85 5.93 -6.16 -1.71
CA PHE A 85 6.34 -7.41 -1.10
C PHE A 85 7.37 -7.16 -0.01
N ASN A 86 7.57 -8.16 0.85
CA ASN A 86 8.65 -8.17 1.84
C ASN A 86 10.06 -8.35 1.27
N ARG A 87 10.19 -8.25 -0.05
CA ARG A 87 11.45 -8.29 -0.79
C ARG A 87 11.37 -7.32 -1.95
N SER A 88 12.52 -6.86 -2.43
CA SER A 88 12.61 -6.01 -3.61
C SER A 88 11.96 -6.70 -4.81
N SER A 89 11.02 -6.02 -5.48
CA SER A 89 10.37 -6.56 -6.69
C SER A 89 11.36 -6.83 -7.81
N LEU A 90 12.48 -6.11 -7.85
CA LEU A 90 13.56 -6.33 -8.82
C LEU A 90 14.31 -7.63 -8.51
N ALA A 91 14.58 -7.90 -7.23
CA ALA A 91 15.22 -9.13 -6.80
C ALA A 91 14.32 -10.35 -7.05
N VAL A 92 13.02 -10.23 -6.78
CA VAL A 92 12.04 -11.30 -7.06
C VAL A 92 12.00 -11.64 -8.56
N ALA A 93 12.06 -10.63 -9.44
CA ALA A 93 12.13 -10.86 -10.89
C ALA A 93 13.44 -11.55 -11.30
N GLN A 94 14.58 -11.17 -10.70
CA GLN A 94 15.88 -11.81 -10.93
C GLN A 94 15.89 -13.27 -10.47
N GLU A 95 15.30 -13.57 -9.30
CA GLU A 95 15.17 -14.94 -8.78
C GLU A 95 14.29 -15.81 -9.70
N ALA A 96 13.20 -15.25 -10.24
CA ALA A 96 12.35 -15.95 -11.19
C ALA A 96 13.14 -16.34 -12.46
N ALA A 97 13.91 -15.40 -13.02
CA ALA A 97 14.76 -15.65 -14.18
C ALA A 97 15.86 -16.69 -13.87
N ALA A 98 16.50 -16.60 -12.71
CA ALA A 98 17.50 -17.58 -12.25
C ALA A 98 16.89 -18.97 -12.00
N SER A 99 15.61 -19.03 -11.67
CA SER A 99 14.84 -20.28 -11.51
C SER A 99 14.33 -20.85 -12.83
N GLY A 100 14.67 -20.24 -13.96
CA GLY A 100 14.39 -20.72 -15.31
C GLY A 100 13.23 -20.03 -16.03
N ALA A 101 12.56 -19.03 -15.44
CA ALA A 101 11.52 -18.28 -16.14
C ALA A 101 12.12 -17.51 -17.33
N GLN A 102 11.59 -17.73 -18.54
CA GLN A 102 12.03 -17.11 -19.80
C GLN A 102 10.99 -16.12 -20.35
N SER A 103 9.80 -16.07 -19.77
CA SER A 103 8.68 -15.25 -20.21
C SER A 103 7.99 -14.53 -19.05
N ASP A 104 7.29 -13.43 -19.35
CA ASP A 104 6.50 -12.69 -18.36
C ASP A 104 5.47 -13.58 -17.65
N SER A 105 4.83 -14.50 -18.39
CA SER A 105 3.88 -15.46 -17.81
C SER A 105 4.52 -16.39 -16.78
N GLU A 106 5.75 -16.84 -17.03
CA GLU A 106 6.48 -17.70 -16.10
C GLU A 106 6.97 -16.91 -14.88
N VAL A 107 7.36 -15.64 -15.06
CA VAL A 107 7.70 -14.74 -13.94
C VAL A 107 6.46 -14.50 -13.06
N ILE A 108 5.30 -14.23 -13.67
CA ILE A 108 4.03 -14.09 -12.94
C ILE A 108 3.70 -15.37 -12.17
N GLN A 109 3.80 -16.52 -12.83
CA GLN A 109 3.52 -17.81 -12.21
C GLN A 109 4.47 -18.08 -11.03
N TYR A 110 5.76 -17.78 -11.17
CA TYR A 110 6.73 -17.86 -10.08
C TYR A 110 6.29 -17.02 -8.88
N VAL A 111 5.94 -15.74 -9.09
CA VAL A 111 5.48 -14.86 -8.01
C VAL A 111 4.22 -15.41 -7.33
N VAL A 112 3.24 -15.87 -8.11
CA VAL A 112 2.01 -16.49 -7.58
C VAL A 112 2.32 -17.71 -6.74
N ASP A 113 3.24 -18.57 -7.19
CA ASP A 113 3.62 -19.77 -6.46
C ASP A 113 4.38 -19.45 -5.18
N GLN A 114 5.27 -18.45 -5.19
CA GLN A 114 5.97 -17.99 -3.98
C GLN A 114 4.99 -17.42 -2.94
N LEU A 115 3.98 -16.65 -3.39
CA LEU A 115 2.92 -16.13 -2.51
C LEU A 115 2.08 -17.26 -1.91
N LYS A 116 1.62 -18.23 -2.74
CA LYS A 116 0.84 -19.38 -2.27
C LYS A 116 1.61 -20.27 -1.31
N GLN A 117 2.92 -20.43 -1.54
CA GLN A 117 3.82 -21.19 -0.67
C GLN A 117 4.29 -20.40 0.56
N SER A 118 3.83 -19.15 0.74
CA SER A 118 4.25 -18.25 1.82
C SER A 118 5.76 -17.99 1.88
N LYS A 119 6.46 -18.13 0.74
CA LYS A 119 7.89 -17.79 0.59
C LYS A 119 8.10 -16.33 0.20
N LEU A 120 7.07 -15.69 -0.35
CA LEU A 120 6.98 -14.25 -0.56
C LEU A 120 5.74 -13.77 0.20
N GLY A 121 5.88 -12.68 0.96
CA GLY A 121 4.77 -12.06 1.69
C GLY A 121 4.45 -10.69 1.12
N PHE A 122 3.20 -10.24 1.25
CA PHE A 122 2.88 -8.85 0.99
C PHE A 122 3.43 -7.97 2.12
N ALA A 123 4.01 -6.81 1.79
CA ALA A 123 4.63 -5.94 2.80
C ALA A 123 3.61 -5.42 3.83
N VAL A 124 2.34 -5.30 3.42
CA VAL A 124 1.23 -4.85 4.30
C VAL A 124 0.95 -5.81 5.46
N GLU A 125 1.41 -7.07 5.38
CA GLU A 125 1.21 -8.08 6.43
C GLU A 125 2.09 -7.81 7.66
N ASP A 126 3.22 -7.13 7.48
CA ASP A 126 4.11 -6.69 8.54
C ASP A 126 4.71 -5.33 8.16
N PRO A 127 3.93 -4.24 8.20
CA PRO A 127 4.34 -2.94 7.67
C PRO A 127 5.52 -2.31 8.44
N ASP A 128 5.82 -2.83 9.63
CA ASP A 128 6.86 -2.32 10.53
C ASP A 128 8.16 -3.13 10.44
N ALA A 129 8.14 -4.24 9.69
CA ALA A 129 9.37 -4.94 9.34
C ALA A 129 10.34 -3.96 8.65
N PRO A 130 11.66 -4.02 8.95
CA PRO A 130 12.63 -3.12 8.35
C PRO A 130 12.54 -3.07 6.82
N GLU A 131 12.32 -4.19 6.15
CA GLU A 131 12.19 -4.27 4.69
C GLU A 131 10.91 -3.60 4.12
N ASN A 132 9.88 -3.36 4.94
CA ASN A 132 8.51 -3.05 4.48
C ASN A 132 8.11 -1.59 4.56
N TRP A 133 8.95 -0.70 5.09
CA TRP A 133 8.61 0.71 5.25
C TRP A 133 9.34 1.65 4.27
N PRO A 134 8.68 2.75 3.85
CA PRO A 134 9.19 3.68 2.84
C PRO A 134 10.35 4.54 3.36
N ARG A 135 11.53 4.45 2.75
CA ARG A 135 12.74 5.14 3.25
C ARG A 135 12.90 6.58 2.80
N VAL A 136 12.30 6.93 1.67
CA VAL A 136 12.43 8.25 1.05
C VAL A 136 11.05 8.78 0.75
N TRP A 137 10.77 9.99 1.21
CA TRP A 137 9.52 10.68 0.97
C TRP A 137 9.79 12.08 0.42
N PHE A 138 9.37 12.33 -0.82
CA PHE A 138 9.44 13.65 -1.45
C PHE A 138 8.17 14.44 -1.17
N ILE A 139 8.33 15.65 -0.64
CA ILE A 139 7.23 16.59 -0.40
C ILE A 139 7.46 17.82 -1.26
N TRP A 140 6.54 18.09 -2.19
CA TRP A 140 6.54 19.30 -3.00
C TRP A 140 5.10 19.75 -3.27
N ARG A 141 4.92 21.06 -3.46
CA ARG A 141 3.61 21.69 -3.77
C ARG A 141 2.52 21.42 -2.71
N GLY A 142 2.91 21.07 -1.49
CA GLY A 142 2.03 20.87 -0.35
C GLY A 142 2.80 20.95 0.97
N ASN A 143 2.06 21.08 2.07
CA ASN A 143 2.59 21.04 3.43
C ASN A 143 2.05 19.80 4.14
N ALA A 144 2.59 18.62 3.80
CA ALA A 144 2.06 17.36 4.28
C ALA A 144 2.10 17.27 5.81
N ILE A 145 3.24 17.60 6.41
CA ILE A 145 3.48 17.50 7.85
C ILE A 145 2.67 18.56 8.63
N GLY A 146 2.64 19.80 8.16
CA GLY A 146 2.03 20.91 8.90
C GLY A 146 0.57 21.21 8.56
N SER A 147 -0.06 20.49 7.63
CA SER A 147 -1.45 20.76 7.23
C SER A 147 -2.27 19.49 7.02
N SER A 148 -1.88 18.60 6.11
CA SER A 148 -2.75 17.49 5.72
C SER A 148 -2.56 16.21 6.55
N ALA A 149 -1.51 16.12 7.36
CA ALA A 149 -1.23 14.98 8.22
C ALA A 149 -2.28 14.87 9.34
N LYS A 150 -3.30 14.04 9.10
CA LYS A 150 -4.22 13.61 10.15
C LYS A 150 -3.47 12.68 11.10
N GLY A 151 -3.49 13.02 12.39
CA GLY A 151 -2.65 12.33 13.37
C GLY A 151 -1.20 12.84 13.36
N HIS A 152 -1.00 14.15 13.41
CA HIS A 152 0.31 14.81 13.31
C HIS A 152 1.38 14.19 14.23
N GLU A 153 1.06 13.95 15.50
CA GLU A 153 1.99 13.34 16.47
C GLU A 153 2.48 11.95 16.05
N PHE A 154 1.66 11.19 15.33
CA PHE A 154 2.07 9.89 14.80
C PHE A 154 3.08 10.03 13.66
N PHE A 155 2.93 11.06 12.82
CA PHE A 155 3.92 11.37 11.78
C PHE A 155 5.26 11.79 12.41
N LEU A 156 5.23 12.66 13.43
CA LEU A 156 6.44 13.08 14.15
C LEU A 156 7.15 11.87 14.75
N ARG A 157 6.42 11.03 15.48
CA ARG A 157 6.99 9.88 16.17
C ARG A 157 7.50 8.79 15.22
N HIS A 158 6.71 8.42 14.22
CA HIS A 158 6.93 7.20 13.44
C HIS A 158 7.57 7.44 12.07
N TYR A 159 7.41 8.62 11.46
CA TYR A 159 8.18 9.00 10.28
C TYR A 159 9.45 9.77 10.61
N LEU A 160 9.40 10.71 11.55
CA LEU A 160 10.53 11.60 11.83
C LEU A 160 11.38 11.15 13.02
N GLY A 161 10.83 10.31 13.90
CA GLY A 161 11.53 9.84 15.10
C GLY A 161 11.75 10.94 16.15
N THR A 162 10.88 11.95 16.18
CA THR A 162 10.98 13.13 17.06
C THR A 162 9.88 13.17 18.11
#